data_AF-A0A353ZUR1-F1
#
_entry.id   AF-A0A353ZUR1-F1
#
_cell.length_a   1.000
_cell.length_b   1.000
_cell.length_c   1.000
_cell.angle_alpha   90.00
_cell.angle_beta   90.00
_cell.angle_gamma   90.00
#
_symmetry.space_group_name_H-M   'P 1'
#
loop_
_entity.id
_entity.type
_entity.pdbx_description
1 polymer ?
#
loop_
_entity_poly.entity_id
_entity_poly.type
_entity_poly.pdbx_seq_one_letter_code
_entity_poly.pdbx_strand_id
1 'polypeptide(L)'
;PPHHDIYSIEDLAQLIYDAKRANPTARVHVKLVSEVGIGTVAAGVTKAKADVVLVSGHDGGTGASPLSSLKHAGVPWELGLA
;
A
#
# COMPACT_ATOMS: atom_id res chain seq x y z
N PRO A 1 -7.95 1.55 9.33
CA PRO A 1 -7.50 2.61 10.28
C PRO A 1 -6.09 3.07 9.86
N PRO A 2 -5.71 4.32 10.13
CA PRO A 2 -4.45 4.88 9.65
C PRO A 2 -3.25 4.39 10.49
N HIS A 3 -2.07 4.36 9.88
CA HIS A 3 -0.82 4.43 10.64
C HIS A 3 -0.68 5.85 11.17
N HIS A 4 -0.48 6.01 12.48
CA HIS A 4 -0.40 7.34 13.10
C HIS A 4 0.86 8.13 12.74
N ASP A 5 1.79 7.51 12.01
CA ASP A 5 3.02 8.14 11.51
C ASP A 5 2.97 8.33 9.98
N ILE A 6 1.80 8.16 9.35
CA ILE A 6 1.60 8.35 7.91
C ILE A 6 0.31 9.14 7.67
N TYR A 7 0.42 10.47 7.56
CA TYR A 7 -0.69 11.34 7.20
C TYR A 7 -0.53 11.96 5.79
N SER A 8 0.66 11.85 5.21
CA SER A 8 1.04 12.37 3.91
C SER A 8 2.00 11.42 3.18
N ILE A 9 2.31 11.70 1.92
CA ILE A 9 3.28 10.90 1.15
C ILE A 9 4.72 11.13 1.64
N GLU A 10 4.99 12.32 2.17
CA GLU A 10 6.26 12.69 2.79
C GLU A 10 6.50 11.90 4.09
N ASP A 11 5.44 11.69 4.89
CA ASP A 11 5.53 10.86 6.10
C ASP A 11 5.84 9.40 5.76
N LEU A 12 5.22 8.86 4.70
CA LEU A 12 5.57 7.53 4.21
C LEU A 12 7.04 7.45 3.77
N ALA A 13 7.55 8.49 3.10
CA ALA A 13 8.96 8.55 2.73
C ALA A 13 9.88 8.55 3.95
N GLN A 14 9.49 9.25 5.02
CA GLN A 14 10.21 9.24 6.29
C GLN A 14 10.20 7.84 6.92
N LEU A 15 9.06 7.16 6.95
CA LEU A 15 8.97 5.80 7.48
C LEU A 15 9.81 4.79 6.65
N ILE A 16 9.80 4.90 5.32
CA ILE A 16 10.65 4.07 4.44
C ILE A 16 12.13 4.35 4.71
N TYR A 17 12.50 5.61 4.89
CA TYR A 17 13.85 6.00 5.25
C TYR A 17 14.28 5.38 6.58
N ASP A 18 13.45 5.47 7.61
CA ASP A 18 13.73 4.92 8.93
C ASP A 18 13.83 3.39 8.91
N ALA A 19 12.95 2.71 8.19
CA ALA A 19 13.01 1.26 8.01
C ALA A 19 14.31 0.80 7.34
N LYS A 20 14.75 1.50 6.27
CA LYS A 20 16.03 1.21 5.60
C LYS A 20 17.24 1.58 6.46
N ARG A 21 17.12 2.58 7.34
CA ARG A 21 18.18 2.95 8.30
C ARG A 21 18.32 1.88 9.38
N ALA A 22 17.21 1.33 9.85
CA ALA A 22 17.18 0.28 10.86
C ALA A 22 17.69 -1.07 10.30
N ASN A 23 17.38 -1.39 9.05
CA ASN A 23 17.91 -2.56 8.36
C ASN A 23 18.28 -2.23 6.90
N PRO A 24 19.57 -1.90 6.63
CA PRO A 24 20.03 -1.52 5.30
C PRO A 24 19.92 -2.61 4.23
N THR A 25 19.81 -3.88 4.65
CA THR A 25 19.71 -5.03 3.72
C THR A 25 18.26 -5.40 3.39
N ALA A 26 17.29 -4.87 4.14
CA ALA A 26 15.89 -5.19 3.93
C ALA A 26 15.31 -4.41 2.73
N ARG A 27 14.44 -5.09 1.99
CA ARG A 27 13.56 -4.45 1.02
C ARG A 27 12.29 -3.96 1.72
N VAL A 28 11.87 -2.75 1.41
CA VAL A 28 10.64 -2.14 1.91
C VAL A 28 9.53 -2.31 0.88
N HIS A 29 8.50 -3.02 1.28
CA HIS A 29 7.30 -3.22 0.48
C HIS A 29 6.19 -2.30 1.00
N VAL A 30 5.48 -1.66 0.08
CA VAL A 30 4.25 -0.93 0.40
C VAL A 30 3.09 -1.67 -0.25
N LYS A 31 2.18 -2.19 0.57
CA LYS A 31 0.97 -2.88 0.14
C LYS A 31 -0.16 -1.86 -0.04
N LEU A 32 -0.67 -1.77 -1.26
CA LEU A 32 -1.84 -0.98 -1.63
C LEU A 32 -2.98 -1.93 -2.03
N VAL A 33 -4.22 -1.51 -1.78
CA VAL A 33 -5.42 -2.19 -2.29
C VAL A 33 -5.83 -1.52 -3.59
N SER A 34 -6.18 -2.32 -4.59
CA SER A 34 -6.63 -1.89 -5.90
C SER A 34 -7.86 -0.99 -5.77
N GLU A 35 -7.76 0.21 -6.33
CA GLU A 35 -8.82 1.21 -6.39
C GLU A 35 -8.54 2.20 -7.54
N VAL A 36 -9.57 2.89 -8.03
CA VAL A 36 -9.39 3.96 -9.03
C VAL A 36 -8.47 5.04 -8.46
N GLY A 37 -7.43 5.39 -9.23
CA GLY A 37 -6.42 6.37 -8.82
C GLY A 37 -5.20 5.80 -8.08
N ILE A 38 -5.14 4.47 -7.87
CA ILE A 38 -3.98 3.81 -7.25
C ILE A 38 -2.67 4.09 -8.00
N GLY A 39 -2.68 4.27 -9.33
CA GLY A 39 -1.48 4.58 -10.11
C GLY A 39 -0.78 5.87 -9.67
N THR A 40 -1.53 6.92 -9.34
CA THR A 40 -0.99 8.18 -8.81
C THR A 40 -0.34 7.97 -7.44
N VAL A 41 -0.99 7.18 -6.58
CA VAL A 41 -0.46 6.83 -5.26
C VAL A 41 0.81 5.99 -5.39
N ALA A 42 0.81 4.98 -6.27
CA ALA A 42 1.97 4.13 -6.55
C ALA A 42 3.16 4.92 -7.09
N ALA A 43 2.93 5.94 -7.92
CA ALA A 43 3.99 6.85 -8.37
C ALA A 43 4.60 7.64 -7.19
N GLY A 44 3.78 8.11 -6.26
CA GLY A 44 4.24 8.73 -5.01
C GLY A 44 5.06 7.77 -4.15
N VAL A 45 4.56 6.55 -3.94
CA VAL A 45 5.23 5.48 -3.18
C VAL A 45 6.60 5.14 -3.78
N THR A 46 6.69 5.10 -5.11
CA THR A 46 7.95 4.85 -5.83
C THR A 46 8.94 6.01 -5.61
N LYS A 47 8.46 7.26 -5.66
CA LYS A 47 9.29 8.44 -5.34
C LYS A 47 9.76 8.46 -3.88
N ALA A 48 8.96 7.91 -2.98
CA ALA A 48 9.27 7.71 -1.56
C ALA A 48 10.28 6.58 -1.28
N LYS A 49 10.85 5.95 -2.33
CA LYS A 49 11.93 4.95 -2.25
C LYS A 49 11.51 3.57 -1.73
N ALA A 50 10.24 3.19 -1.87
CA ALA A 50 9.84 1.80 -1.70
C ALA A 50 10.51 0.90 -2.75
N ASP A 51 10.89 -0.33 -2.38
CA ASP A 51 11.52 -1.28 -3.31
C ASP A 51 10.48 -2.10 -4.08
N VAL A 52 9.26 -2.21 -3.52
CA VAL A 52 8.13 -2.92 -4.13
C VAL A 52 6.83 -2.20 -3.79
N VAL A 53 5.99 -2.02 -4.80
CA VAL A 53 4.57 -1.73 -4.64
C VAL A 53 3.80 -3.03 -4.84
N LEU A 54 3.12 -3.52 -3.81
CA LEU A 54 2.27 -4.71 -3.89
C LEU A 54 0.82 -4.27 -4.05
N VAL A 55 0.19 -4.66 -5.15
CA VAL A 55 -1.23 -4.39 -5.43
C VAL A 55 -2.05 -5.60 -5.03
N SER A 56 -3.07 -5.40 -4.18
CA SER A 56 -4.03 -6.44 -3.79
C SER A 56 -5.41 -6.16 -4.35
N GLY A 57 -6.05 -7.15 -4.95
CA GLY A 57 -7.43 -7.05 -5.40
C GLY A 57 -8.45 -7.10 -4.26
N HIS A 58 -9.71 -6.86 -4.59
CA HIS A 58 -10.86 -7.00 -3.68
C HIS A 58 -11.12 -8.45 -3.22
N ASP A 59 -10.50 -9.43 -3.88
CA ASP A 59 -10.70 -10.86 -3.74
C ASP A 59 -9.76 -11.53 -2.72
N GLY A 60 -8.99 -10.72 -1.97
CA GLY A 60 -8.10 -11.21 -0.91
C GLY A 60 -8.84 -11.84 0.28
N GLY A 61 -8.23 -12.88 0.86
CA GLY A 61 -8.75 -13.55 2.07
C GLY A 61 -8.49 -12.77 3.37
N THR A 62 -9.32 -13.01 4.39
CA THR A 62 -9.12 -12.53 5.77
C THR A 62 -9.77 -13.49 6.76
N GLY A 63 -9.15 -13.68 7.93
CA GLY A 63 -9.73 -14.49 9.00
C GLY A 63 -10.91 -13.82 9.71
N ALA A 64 -11.00 -12.49 9.66
CA ALA A 64 -12.11 -11.71 10.23
C ALA A 64 -12.23 -10.34 9.54
N SER A 65 -13.42 -10.01 9.04
CA SER A 65 -13.74 -8.70 8.46
C SER A 65 -15.25 -8.51 8.38
N PRO A 66 -15.78 -7.27 8.48
CA PRO A 66 -17.17 -7.00 8.20
C PRO A 66 -17.57 -7.52 6.81
N LEU A 67 -18.76 -8.14 6.71
CA LEU A 67 -19.27 -8.67 5.45
C LEU A 67 -19.39 -7.58 4.37
N SER A 68 -19.72 -6.34 4.79
CA SER A 68 -19.79 -5.19 3.90
C SER A 68 -18.44 -4.93 3.21
N SER A 69 -17.33 -4.96 3.96
CA SER A 69 -15.98 -4.78 3.40
C SER A 69 -15.59 -5.91 2.44
N LEU A 70 -15.89 -7.17 2.80
CA LEU A 70 -15.60 -8.32 1.95
C LEU A 70 -16.35 -8.31 0.62
N LYS A 71 -17.53 -7.70 0.58
CA LYS A 71 -18.40 -7.72 -0.60
C LYS A 71 -18.37 -6.43 -1.42
N HIS A 72 -17.91 -5.32 -0.84
CA HIS A 72 -18.09 -3.99 -1.46
C HIS A 72 -16.86 -3.06 -1.39
N ALA A 73 -15.71 -3.49 -0.85
CA ALA A 73 -14.50 -2.66 -0.80
C ALA A 73 -13.43 -3.15 -1.80
N GLY A 74 -12.79 -2.19 -2.49
CA GLY A 74 -11.75 -2.44 -3.49
C GLY A 74 -12.29 -2.78 -4.88
N VAL A 75 -11.39 -2.88 -5.85
CA VAL A 75 -11.69 -3.32 -7.23
C VAL A 75 -10.77 -4.47 -7.66
N PRO A 76 -11.00 -5.13 -8.82
CA PRO A 76 -10.13 -6.22 -9.27
C PRO A 76 -8.68 -5.77 -9.40
N TRP A 77 -7.72 -6.66 -9.13
CA TRP A 77 -6.31 -6.30 -9.17
C TRP A 77 -5.85 -5.95 -10.59
N GLU A 78 -6.50 -6.51 -11.61
CA GLU A 78 -6.24 -6.24 -13.02
C GLU A 78 -6.40 -4.76 -13.36
N LEU A 79 -7.37 -4.08 -12.75
CA LEU A 79 -7.60 -2.65 -12.95
C LEU A 79 -6.57 -1.78 -12.21
N GLY A 80 -6.05 -2.26 -11.09
CA GLY A 80 -5.06 -1.53 -10.28
C GLY A 80 -3.61 -1.75 -10.72
N LEU A 81 -3.36 -2.84 -11.47
CA LEU A 81 -2.03 -3.18 -11.99
C LEU A 81 -1.77 -2.59 -13.39
N ALA A 82 -2.83 -2.33 -14.16
CA ALA A 82 -2.78 -1.84 -15.54
C ALA A 82 -2.16 -0.44 -15.69
#